data_AF-A0A4J1Y354-F1
#
_entry.id   AF-A0A4J1Y354-F1
#
_cell.length_a   1.000
_cell.length_b   1.000
_cell.length_c   1.000
_cell.angle_alpha   90.00
_cell.angle_beta   90.00
_cell.angle_gamma   90.00
#
_symmetry.space_group_name_H-M   'P 1'
#
loop_
_entity.id
_entity.type
_entity.pdbx_description
1 polymer ?
#
loop_
_entity_poly.entity_id
_entity_poly.type
_entity_poly.pdbx_seq_one_letter_code
_entity_poly.pdbx_strand_id
1 'polypeptide(L)'
;MKIILVGGGKVGFALCRSLVAEKHDVLLIEQDEAVLNHIVNRFDIMGILGNGADFTILEQASVQDCDIFIALTEYDEVNMIAAVLAKKMGAKETIVRVRNPEYSNSYFKEKNILGFSLIVNPELLAARAIANIIDFPNALSVERFFGGRVSLMEFTVKSSSGLCQMPISDFRKKFGNVIVCAIERDHQIIIPSGDMTIQDKDRIFVTGNRVDMMLFHNYFKSRAVKSLLIVGAGRIAYYLLGILKDSRIETKVIEINPEIASFFSEKFPNLHIVQGDGTAKDILLEESAQHYDAVATLTGVDEENLITSMFLDRVGVQKNITKVNRTSLLEIINAPDFSSIITPKSIAIDTIMHFIRGRVNAQYSDLQAMHHLANGQIETLQFHIKEANKMTAKPLSQLKLKKGVLIAAIIRKGKTIFPTGEDMLEVGDKLLVTTLLPNITKIYDLIAR
;
A
#
# COMPACT_ATOMS: atom_id res chain seq x y z
N MET A 1 -22.19 -5.30 -6.25
CA MET A 1 -21.62 -6.64 -6.04
C MET A 1 -22.16 -7.15 -4.72
N LYS A 2 -22.46 -8.45 -4.65
CA LYS A 2 -22.81 -9.14 -3.41
C LYS A 2 -21.53 -9.62 -2.74
N ILE A 3 -21.23 -9.10 -1.56
CA ILE A 3 -19.99 -9.34 -0.83
C ILE A 3 -20.33 -9.96 0.51
N ILE A 4 -19.72 -11.11 0.80
CA ILE A 4 -19.84 -11.78 2.09
C ILE A 4 -18.54 -11.58 2.85
N LEU A 5 -18.63 -11.00 4.03
CA LEU A 5 -17.49 -10.75 4.92
C LEU A 5 -17.59 -11.66 6.15
N VAL A 6 -16.54 -12.39 6.47
CA VAL A 6 -16.39 -13.15 7.72
C VAL A 6 -15.42 -12.43 8.65
N GLY A 7 -15.92 -12.07 9.84
CA GLY A 7 -15.15 -11.40 10.88
C GLY A 7 -15.31 -9.88 10.86
N GLY A 8 -15.99 -9.36 11.87
CA GLY A 8 -16.26 -7.96 12.20
C GLY A 8 -15.23 -7.30 13.12
N GLY A 9 -14.04 -7.89 13.27
CA GLY A 9 -12.95 -7.25 14.03
C GLY A 9 -12.51 -5.90 13.44
N LYS A 10 -11.44 -5.29 13.99
CA LYS A 10 -10.98 -3.93 13.61
C LYS A 10 -10.85 -3.70 12.09
N VAL A 11 -10.33 -4.68 11.35
CA VAL A 11 -10.20 -4.60 9.88
C VAL A 11 -11.55 -4.80 9.19
N GLY A 12 -12.34 -5.79 9.63
CA GLY A 12 -13.67 -6.08 9.10
C GLY A 12 -14.65 -4.92 9.24
N PHE A 13 -14.73 -4.32 10.43
CA PHE A 13 -15.53 -3.11 10.69
C PHE A 13 -15.21 -1.98 9.70
N ALA A 14 -13.92 -1.69 9.53
CA ALA A 14 -13.49 -0.59 8.69
C ALA A 14 -13.63 -0.91 7.19
N LEU A 15 -13.52 -2.18 6.81
CA LEU A 15 -13.85 -2.64 5.45
C LEU A 15 -15.35 -2.53 5.16
N CYS A 16 -16.23 -2.96 6.07
CA CYS A 16 -17.69 -2.79 5.94
C CYS A 16 -18.05 -1.33 5.62
N ARG A 17 -17.48 -0.39 6.40
CA ARG A 17 -17.68 1.05 6.16
C ARG A 17 -17.32 1.47 4.73
N SER A 18 -16.17 1.03 4.22
CA SER A 18 -15.72 1.36 2.87
C SER A 18 -16.60 0.71 1.79
N LEU A 19 -16.99 -0.55 1.98
CA LEU A 19 -17.84 -1.28 1.05
C LEU A 19 -19.23 -0.67 0.93
N VAL A 20 -19.84 -0.28 2.06
CA VAL A 20 -21.15 0.37 2.10
C VAL A 20 -21.08 1.77 1.49
N ALA A 21 -20.01 2.53 1.74
CA ALA A 21 -19.79 3.83 1.10
C ALA A 21 -19.72 3.73 -0.44
N GLU A 22 -19.17 2.64 -0.98
CA GLU A 22 -19.16 2.33 -2.41
C GLU A 22 -20.44 1.62 -2.92
N LYS A 23 -21.49 1.55 -2.08
CA LYS A 23 -22.81 0.98 -2.41
C LYS A 23 -22.76 -0.49 -2.83
N HIS A 24 -21.87 -1.27 -2.23
CA HIS A 24 -21.90 -2.72 -2.34
C HIS A 24 -22.97 -3.33 -1.41
N ASP A 25 -23.52 -4.47 -1.80
CA ASP A 25 -24.42 -5.27 -0.97
C ASP A 25 -23.55 -6.16 -0.07
N VAL A 26 -23.60 -5.93 1.24
CA VAL A 26 -22.69 -6.54 2.21
C VAL A 26 -23.48 -7.40 3.19
N LEU A 27 -23.04 -8.65 3.34
CA LEU A 27 -23.49 -9.58 4.38
C LEU A 27 -22.32 -9.87 5.32
N LEU A 28 -22.49 -9.64 6.62
CA LEU A 28 -21.49 -9.95 7.64
C LEU A 28 -21.82 -11.29 8.33
N ILE A 29 -20.83 -12.18 8.42
CA ILE A 29 -20.83 -13.36 9.27
C ILE A 29 -19.88 -13.09 10.44
N GLU A 30 -20.39 -13.12 11.66
CA GLU A 30 -19.60 -12.91 12.88
C GLU A 30 -20.08 -13.85 13.97
N GLN A 31 -19.16 -14.36 14.79
CA GLN A 31 -19.44 -15.30 15.86
C GLN A 31 -19.77 -14.57 17.17
N ASP A 32 -19.22 -13.37 17.38
CA ASP A 32 -19.56 -12.51 18.52
C ASP A 32 -20.81 -11.67 18.23
N GLU A 33 -21.89 -11.93 18.96
CA GLU A 33 -23.16 -11.24 18.81
C GLU A 33 -23.08 -9.74 19.07
N ALA A 34 -22.27 -9.30 20.03
CA ALA A 34 -22.13 -7.87 20.34
C ALA A 34 -21.42 -7.13 19.19
N VAL A 35 -20.38 -7.75 18.61
CA VAL A 35 -19.68 -7.21 17.43
C VAL A 35 -20.60 -7.17 16.21
N LEU A 36 -21.34 -8.26 15.96
CA LEU A 36 -22.31 -8.33 14.85
C LEU A 36 -23.34 -7.21 14.95
N ASN A 37 -24.01 -7.10 16.10
CA ASN A 37 -25.06 -6.11 16.34
C ASN A 37 -24.52 -4.69 16.24
N HIS A 38 -23.29 -4.43 16.72
CA HIS A 38 -22.67 -3.12 16.58
C HIS A 38 -22.48 -2.70 15.12
N ILE A 39 -22.05 -3.62 14.25
CA ILE A 39 -21.76 -3.33 12.83
C ILE A 39 -23.05 -3.22 12.01
N VAL A 40 -23.94 -4.20 12.18
CA VAL A 40 -25.25 -4.26 11.49
C VAL A 40 -26.04 -2.98 11.73
N ASN A 41 -26.18 -2.57 12.99
CA ASN A 41 -26.92 -1.34 13.34
C ASN A 41 -26.23 -0.07 12.84
N ARG A 42 -24.89 -0.07 12.75
CA ARG A 42 -24.12 1.12 12.36
C ARG A 42 -24.15 1.38 10.86
N PHE A 43 -24.13 0.33 10.04
CA PHE A 43 -24.00 0.44 8.59
C PHE A 43 -25.24 -0.01 7.81
N ASP A 44 -26.29 -0.47 8.49
CA ASP A 44 -27.53 -0.97 7.87
C ASP A 44 -27.25 -2.10 6.85
N ILE A 45 -26.51 -3.12 7.31
CA ILE A 45 -26.15 -4.31 6.52
C ILE A 45 -26.78 -5.56 7.10
N MET A 46 -26.90 -6.62 6.31
CA MET A 46 -27.36 -7.90 6.82
C MET A 46 -26.27 -8.61 7.62
N GLY A 47 -26.68 -9.37 8.64
CA GLY A 47 -25.79 -10.07 9.55
C GLY A 47 -26.24 -11.51 9.83
N ILE A 48 -25.30 -12.44 9.92
CA ILE A 48 -25.52 -13.82 10.36
C ILE A 48 -24.60 -14.11 11.54
N LEU A 49 -25.20 -14.53 12.65
CA LEU A 49 -24.47 -14.99 13.83
C LEU A 49 -23.99 -16.42 13.59
N GLY A 50 -22.68 -16.62 13.51
CA GLY A 50 -22.12 -17.96 13.29
C GLY A 50 -20.63 -17.98 12.96
N ASN A 51 -20.08 -19.19 12.92
CA ASN A 51 -18.70 -19.42 12.49
C ASN A 51 -18.65 -19.48 10.96
N GLY A 52 -17.86 -18.61 10.32
CA GLY A 52 -17.73 -18.61 8.86
C GLY A 52 -16.98 -19.81 8.26
N ALA A 53 -16.44 -20.71 9.07
CA ALA A 53 -15.93 -22.02 8.61
C ALA A 53 -17.01 -23.13 8.65
N ASP A 54 -18.22 -22.84 9.14
CA ASP A 54 -19.34 -23.78 9.16
C ASP A 54 -20.08 -23.78 7.81
N PHE A 55 -20.22 -24.96 7.20
CA PHE A 55 -20.91 -25.15 5.94
C PHE A 55 -22.37 -24.65 5.99
N THR A 56 -23.10 -24.92 7.08
CA THR A 56 -24.51 -24.53 7.20
C THR A 56 -24.65 -23.01 7.27
N ILE A 57 -23.71 -22.32 7.94
CA ILE A 57 -23.69 -20.86 7.99
C ILE A 57 -23.37 -20.26 6.62
N LEU A 58 -22.43 -20.85 5.88
CA LEU A 58 -22.10 -20.43 4.52
C LEU A 58 -23.26 -20.67 3.53
N GLU A 59 -24.03 -21.74 3.72
CA GLU A 59 -25.22 -22.03 2.93
C GLU A 59 -26.33 -21.01 3.22
N GLN A 60 -26.60 -20.72 4.50
CA GLN A 60 -27.54 -19.66 4.91
C GLN A 60 -27.15 -18.29 4.33
N ALA A 61 -25.85 -17.99 4.26
CA ALA A 61 -25.31 -16.79 3.65
C ALA A 61 -25.45 -16.75 2.11
N SER A 62 -25.92 -17.84 1.48
CA SER A 62 -26.06 -17.98 0.03
C SER A 62 -24.75 -17.66 -0.71
N VAL A 63 -23.66 -18.28 -0.25
CA VAL A 63 -22.31 -18.07 -0.75
C VAL A 63 -22.16 -18.46 -2.23
N GLN A 64 -22.96 -19.39 -2.74
CA GLN A 64 -22.95 -19.73 -4.17
C GLN A 64 -23.22 -18.54 -5.10
N ASP A 65 -23.94 -17.52 -4.62
CA ASP A 65 -24.32 -16.35 -5.41
C ASP A 65 -23.45 -15.12 -5.12
N CYS A 66 -22.42 -15.24 -4.27
CA CYS A 66 -21.60 -14.10 -3.92
C CYS A 66 -20.55 -13.80 -4.99
N ASP A 67 -20.33 -12.52 -5.27
CA ASP A 67 -19.29 -12.10 -6.19
C ASP A 67 -17.92 -12.16 -5.52
N ILE A 68 -17.85 -11.79 -4.24
CA ILE A 68 -16.61 -11.79 -3.46
C ILE A 68 -16.90 -12.29 -2.05
N PHE A 69 -16.16 -13.32 -1.64
CA PHE A 69 -16.10 -13.80 -0.27
C PHE A 69 -14.80 -13.32 0.39
N ILE A 70 -14.88 -12.75 1.59
CA ILE A 70 -13.74 -12.17 2.29
C ILE A 70 -13.69 -12.72 3.71
N ALA A 71 -12.58 -13.35 4.12
CA ALA A 71 -12.41 -13.86 5.48
C ALA A 71 -11.26 -13.17 6.22
N LEU A 72 -11.59 -12.40 7.27
CA LEU A 72 -10.69 -11.52 8.02
C LEU A 72 -10.73 -11.73 9.55
N THR A 73 -11.16 -12.91 10.01
CA THR A 73 -11.20 -13.30 11.43
C THR A 73 -9.79 -13.32 12.03
N GLU A 74 -9.68 -13.43 13.35
CA GLU A 74 -8.39 -13.46 14.01
C GLU A 74 -7.54 -14.72 13.70
N TYR A 75 -8.18 -15.82 13.34
CA TYR A 75 -7.54 -17.11 13.10
C TYR A 75 -7.30 -17.34 11.60
N ASP A 76 -6.05 -17.57 11.22
CA ASP A 76 -5.69 -17.77 9.82
C ASP A 76 -6.29 -19.08 9.28
N GLU A 77 -6.37 -20.11 10.13
CA GLU A 77 -6.93 -21.42 9.81
C GLU A 77 -8.42 -21.32 9.47
N VAL A 78 -9.18 -20.56 10.27
CA VAL A 78 -10.60 -20.28 10.01
C VAL A 78 -10.76 -19.52 8.69
N ASN A 79 -9.94 -18.50 8.46
CA ASN A 79 -10.00 -17.71 7.21
C ASN A 79 -9.73 -18.58 5.98
N MET A 80 -8.73 -19.45 6.06
CA MET A 80 -8.35 -20.34 4.97
C MET A 80 -9.42 -21.40 4.71
N ILE A 81 -9.96 -22.05 5.75
CA ILE A 81 -11.01 -23.07 5.62
C ILE A 81 -12.29 -22.44 5.05
N ALA A 82 -12.75 -21.32 5.63
CA ALA A 82 -13.93 -20.60 5.18
C ALA A 82 -13.84 -20.24 3.69
N ALA A 83 -12.70 -19.70 3.25
CA ALA A 83 -12.49 -19.34 1.85
C ALA A 83 -12.45 -20.55 0.91
N VAL A 84 -11.83 -21.66 1.31
CA VAL A 84 -11.83 -22.90 0.51
C VAL A 84 -13.25 -23.45 0.36
N LEU A 85 -14.02 -23.49 1.45
CA LEU A 85 -15.42 -23.93 1.42
C LEU A 85 -16.26 -23.01 0.53
N ALA A 86 -16.17 -21.70 0.74
CA ALA A 86 -16.89 -20.71 -0.06
C ALA A 86 -16.60 -20.85 -1.57
N LYS A 87 -15.32 -21.05 -1.92
CA LYS A 87 -14.93 -21.28 -3.31
C LYS A 87 -15.55 -22.55 -3.89
N LYS A 88 -15.54 -23.65 -3.13
CA LYS A 88 -16.17 -24.92 -3.55
C LYS A 88 -17.69 -24.81 -3.69
N MET A 89 -18.32 -23.93 -2.90
CA MET A 89 -19.76 -23.69 -2.93
C MET A 89 -20.18 -22.75 -4.07
N GLY A 90 -19.26 -22.02 -4.70
CA GLY A 90 -19.54 -21.21 -5.89
C GLY A 90 -19.14 -19.74 -5.84
N ALA A 91 -18.52 -19.28 -4.74
CA ALA A 91 -18.02 -17.91 -4.65
C ALA A 91 -17.05 -17.60 -5.81
N LYS A 92 -17.31 -16.52 -6.56
CA LYS A 92 -16.52 -16.19 -7.77
C LYS A 92 -15.08 -15.82 -7.43
N GLU A 93 -14.89 -15.02 -6.40
CA GLU A 93 -13.57 -14.58 -5.91
C GLU A 93 -13.49 -14.74 -4.39
N THR A 94 -12.32 -15.14 -3.90
CA THR A 94 -12.09 -15.33 -2.46
C THR A 94 -10.85 -14.59 -1.98
N ILE A 95 -11.03 -13.70 -1.00
CA ILE A 95 -9.98 -12.92 -0.36
C ILE A 95 -9.80 -13.42 1.07
N VAL A 96 -8.57 -13.67 1.49
CA VAL A 96 -8.31 -14.24 2.81
C VAL A 96 -7.21 -13.47 3.53
N ARG A 97 -7.36 -13.29 4.83
CA ARG A 97 -6.31 -12.75 5.68
C ARG A 97 -5.43 -13.88 6.23
N VAL A 98 -4.12 -13.78 5.99
CA VAL A 98 -3.13 -14.72 6.53
C VAL A 98 -1.98 -13.92 7.14
N ARG A 99 -1.82 -13.99 8.46
CA ARG A 99 -0.79 -13.27 9.21
C ARG A 99 0.44 -14.11 9.50
N ASN A 100 0.29 -15.43 9.58
CA ASN A 100 1.37 -16.35 9.92
C ASN A 100 2.39 -16.44 8.77
N PRO A 101 3.69 -16.15 9.03
CA PRO A 101 4.75 -16.31 8.05
C PRO A 101 4.78 -17.69 7.38
N GLU A 102 4.50 -18.76 8.13
CA GLU A 102 4.58 -20.15 7.66
C GLU A 102 3.56 -20.44 6.56
N TYR A 103 2.36 -19.86 6.65
CA TYR A 103 1.31 -19.99 5.62
C TYR A 103 1.51 -19.03 4.45
N SER A 104 2.41 -18.06 4.59
CA SER A 104 2.69 -17.03 3.59
C SER A 104 3.90 -17.32 2.70
N ASN A 105 4.47 -18.52 2.81
CA ASN A 105 5.66 -18.95 2.07
C ASN A 105 5.41 -19.09 0.56
N SER A 106 6.49 -19.19 -0.21
CA SER A 106 6.43 -19.31 -1.68
C SER A 106 5.65 -20.54 -2.14
N TYR A 107 5.61 -21.62 -1.36
CA TYR A 107 4.88 -22.84 -1.72
C TYR A 107 3.37 -22.61 -1.82
N PHE A 108 2.77 -21.91 -0.85
CA PHE A 108 1.36 -21.56 -0.90
C PHE A 108 1.04 -20.48 -1.94
N LYS A 109 1.96 -19.54 -2.18
CA LYS A 109 1.78 -18.43 -3.13
C LYS A 109 1.96 -18.82 -4.59
N GLU A 110 3.04 -19.52 -4.93
CA GLU A 110 3.42 -19.79 -6.32
C GLU A 110 2.56 -20.88 -6.96
N LYS A 111 2.14 -21.88 -6.17
CA LYS A 111 1.29 -22.97 -6.67
C LYS A 111 -0.20 -22.69 -6.57
N ASN A 112 -0.58 -21.59 -5.90
CA ASN A 112 -1.97 -21.22 -5.57
C ASN A 112 -2.85 -22.45 -5.24
N ILE A 113 -2.33 -23.35 -4.38
CA ILE A 113 -2.90 -24.70 -4.17
C ILE A 113 -4.33 -24.61 -3.65
N LEU A 114 -4.62 -23.57 -2.86
CA LEU A 114 -5.93 -23.31 -2.26
C LEU A 114 -6.82 -22.44 -3.15
N GLY A 115 -6.27 -21.88 -4.23
CA GLY A 115 -7.01 -21.14 -5.24
C GLY A 115 -7.50 -19.78 -4.78
N PHE A 116 -6.90 -19.16 -3.76
CA PHE A 116 -7.33 -17.85 -3.30
C PHE A 116 -7.05 -16.78 -4.37
N SER A 117 -7.99 -15.85 -4.53
CA SER A 117 -7.85 -14.74 -5.46
C SER A 117 -6.90 -13.66 -4.93
N LEU A 118 -6.92 -13.43 -3.62
CA LEU A 118 -6.03 -12.50 -2.94
C LEU A 118 -5.74 -12.98 -1.52
N ILE A 119 -4.47 -12.94 -1.13
CA ILE A 119 -4.03 -13.14 0.26
C ILE A 119 -3.57 -11.79 0.80
N VAL A 120 -4.15 -11.36 1.91
CA VAL A 120 -3.83 -10.08 2.57
C VAL A 120 -3.15 -10.36 3.90
N ASN A 121 -1.97 -9.78 4.09
CA ASN A 121 -1.23 -9.84 5.34
C ASN A 121 -0.94 -8.39 5.78
N PRO A 122 -1.74 -7.82 6.69
CA PRO A 122 -1.57 -6.44 7.15
C PRO A 122 -0.17 -6.15 7.69
N GLU A 123 0.42 -7.10 8.43
CA GLU A 123 1.74 -6.94 9.04
C GLU A 123 2.87 -6.94 8.02
N LEU A 124 2.82 -7.80 7.00
CA LEU A 124 3.76 -7.78 5.88
C LEU A 124 3.60 -6.52 5.04
N LEU A 125 2.37 -6.07 4.79
CA LEU A 125 2.10 -4.83 4.07
C LEU A 125 2.65 -3.61 4.83
N ALA A 126 2.45 -3.56 6.14
CA ALA A 126 3.03 -2.54 7.00
C ALA A 126 4.58 -2.59 7.00
N ALA A 127 5.17 -3.77 7.10
CA ALA A 127 6.63 -3.92 7.02
C ALA A 127 7.20 -3.44 5.67
N ARG A 128 6.51 -3.70 4.55
CA ARG A 128 6.89 -3.17 3.23
C ARG A 128 6.77 -1.65 3.17
N ALA A 129 5.72 -1.08 3.76
CA ALA A 129 5.56 0.37 3.84
C ALA A 129 6.69 1.01 4.66
N ILE A 130 7.06 0.42 5.80
CA ILE A 130 8.21 0.85 6.61
C ILE A 130 9.51 0.75 5.81
N ALA A 131 9.75 -0.37 5.12
CA ALA A 131 10.93 -0.53 4.27
C ALA A 131 10.98 0.51 3.13
N ASN A 132 9.84 0.88 2.54
CA ASN A 132 9.76 1.95 1.55
C ASN A 132 10.12 3.31 2.16
N ILE A 133 9.66 3.61 3.37
CA ILE A 133 10.00 4.84 4.09
C ILE A 133 11.50 4.89 4.38
N ILE A 134 12.12 3.77 4.74
CA ILE A 134 13.57 3.65 4.97
C ILE A 134 14.36 3.85 3.68
N ASP A 135 13.94 3.21 2.58
CA ASP A 135 14.55 3.37 1.26
C ASP A 135 14.44 4.82 0.75
N PHE A 136 13.32 5.50 1.04
CA PHE A 136 12.99 6.83 0.53
C PHE A 136 12.44 7.77 1.63
N PRO A 137 13.25 8.26 2.59
CA PRO A 137 12.79 9.01 3.76
C PRO A 137 12.01 10.30 3.49
N ASN A 138 12.28 10.95 2.35
CA ASN A 138 11.63 12.19 1.92
C ASN A 138 10.43 11.96 0.99
N ALA A 139 10.13 10.71 0.61
CA ALA A 139 8.93 10.41 -0.16
C ALA A 139 7.72 10.36 0.80
N LEU A 140 6.65 11.05 0.45
CA LEU A 140 5.38 11.00 1.18
C LEU A 140 4.63 9.69 0.92
N SER A 141 4.76 9.16 -0.29
CA SER A 141 4.18 7.89 -0.71
C SER A 141 5.09 7.19 -1.72
N VAL A 142 5.07 5.85 -1.73
CA VAL A 142 5.85 5.01 -2.64
C VAL A 142 5.00 3.82 -3.08
N GLU A 143 4.56 3.86 -4.34
CA GLU A 143 3.83 2.77 -4.99
C GLU A 143 4.74 2.04 -5.99
N ARG A 144 4.62 0.71 -6.05
CA ARG A 144 5.45 -0.14 -6.93
C ARG A 144 4.55 -0.94 -7.87
N PHE A 145 4.85 -0.86 -9.17
CA PHE A 145 4.11 -1.52 -10.24
C PHE A 145 4.97 -2.58 -10.93
N PHE A 146 4.32 -3.57 -11.54
CA PHE A 146 4.96 -4.65 -12.31
C PHE A 146 6.10 -5.36 -11.56
N GLY A 147 5.90 -5.68 -10.29
CA GLY A 147 6.92 -6.31 -9.44
C GLY A 147 8.07 -5.39 -9.07
N GLY A 148 7.85 -4.07 -9.01
CA GLY A 148 8.85 -3.07 -8.62
C GLY A 148 9.71 -2.53 -9.76
N ARG A 149 9.41 -2.87 -11.02
CA ARG A 149 10.11 -2.33 -12.19
C ARG A 149 9.83 -0.85 -12.42
N VAL A 150 8.65 -0.40 -12.00
CA VAL A 150 8.23 1.00 -12.04
C VAL A 150 7.80 1.39 -10.64
N SER A 151 8.24 2.56 -10.18
CA SER A 151 7.77 3.15 -8.94
C SER A 151 7.10 4.49 -9.23
N LEU A 152 6.11 4.85 -8.43
CA LEU A 152 5.52 6.19 -8.38
C LEU A 152 5.71 6.72 -6.97
N MET A 153 6.30 7.89 -6.84
CA MET A 153 6.62 8.49 -5.55
C MET A 153 6.08 9.91 -5.47
N GLU A 154 5.65 10.30 -4.29
CA GLU A 154 5.19 11.64 -3.99
C GLU A 154 6.25 12.42 -3.20
N PHE A 155 6.55 13.65 -3.62
CA PHE A 155 7.51 14.53 -2.93
C PHE A 155 6.95 15.93 -2.76
N THR A 156 7.20 16.55 -1.61
CA THR A 156 6.98 17.99 -1.43
C THR A 156 8.20 18.77 -1.94
N VAL A 157 7.97 19.68 -2.88
CA VAL A 157 9.01 20.58 -3.39
C VAL A 157 9.27 21.67 -2.36
N LYS A 158 10.55 21.81 -1.98
CA LYS A 158 11.03 22.93 -1.15
C LYS A 158 11.78 23.91 -2.04
N SER A 159 11.72 25.20 -1.74
CA SER A 159 12.49 26.25 -2.41
C SER A 159 13.99 25.93 -2.54
N SER A 160 14.57 25.24 -1.55
CA SER A 160 15.97 24.82 -1.51
C SER A 160 16.31 23.59 -2.37
N SER A 161 15.33 22.94 -3.00
CA SER A 161 15.51 21.68 -3.74
C SER A 161 16.18 21.85 -5.11
N GLY A 162 16.21 23.05 -5.67
CA GLY A 162 16.66 23.29 -7.04
C GLY A 162 15.70 22.76 -8.13
N LEU A 163 14.50 22.32 -7.74
CA LEU A 163 13.39 21.99 -8.66
C LEU A 163 12.42 23.16 -8.85
N CYS A 164 12.38 24.10 -7.90
CA CYS A 164 11.51 25.27 -7.99
C CYS A 164 11.86 26.11 -9.23
N GLN A 165 10.84 26.59 -9.94
CA GLN A 165 10.90 27.31 -11.22
C GLN A 165 11.42 26.49 -12.40
N MET A 166 11.61 25.17 -12.25
CA MET A 166 12.01 24.31 -13.38
C MET A 166 10.79 23.94 -14.24
N PRO A 167 10.83 24.17 -15.57
CA PRO A 167 9.85 23.63 -16.50
C PRO A 167 9.90 22.10 -16.54
N ILE A 168 8.77 21.42 -16.70
CA ILE A 168 8.71 19.95 -16.80
C ILE A 168 9.54 19.41 -17.98
N SER A 169 9.65 20.16 -19.09
CA SER A 169 10.52 19.81 -20.20
C SER A 169 12.00 19.75 -19.81
N ASP A 170 12.45 20.67 -18.95
CA ASP A 170 13.85 20.72 -18.50
C ASP A 170 14.11 19.71 -17.39
N PHE A 171 13.11 19.46 -16.55
CA PHE A 171 13.10 18.32 -15.63
C PHE A 171 13.35 17.00 -16.39
N ARG A 172 12.61 16.77 -17.47
CA ARG A 172 12.74 15.56 -18.31
C ARG A 172 14.14 15.44 -18.93
N LYS A 173 14.72 16.54 -19.40
CA LYS A 173 16.11 16.54 -19.93
C LYS A 173 17.14 16.19 -18.85
N LYS A 174 16.94 16.70 -17.62
CA LYS A 174 17.88 16.53 -16.51
C LYS A 174 17.82 15.13 -15.89
N PHE A 175 16.63 14.60 -15.67
CA PHE A 175 16.42 13.33 -14.96
C PHE A 175 16.10 12.15 -15.89
N GLY A 176 16.14 12.37 -17.21
CA GLY A 176 16.04 11.31 -18.22
C GLY A 176 14.73 10.53 -18.09
N ASN A 177 14.82 9.29 -17.62
CA ASN A 177 13.68 8.36 -17.52
C ASN A 177 12.66 8.74 -16.43
N VAL A 178 12.96 9.68 -15.56
CA VAL A 178 12.06 10.14 -14.51
C VAL A 178 11.00 11.09 -15.09
N ILE A 179 9.71 10.80 -14.87
CA ILE A 179 8.57 11.58 -15.39
C ILE A 179 7.76 12.15 -14.22
N VAL A 180 7.38 13.42 -14.29
CA VAL A 180 6.37 14.01 -13.40
C VAL A 180 4.99 13.66 -13.93
N CYS A 181 4.26 12.81 -13.21
CA CYS A 181 2.94 12.33 -13.58
C CYS A 181 1.82 13.32 -13.24
N ALA A 182 1.94 13.98 -12.09
CA ALA A 182 0.95 14.92 -11.60
C ALA A 182 1.62 15.92 -10.64
N ILE A 183 0.98 17.07 -10.49
CA ILE A 183 1.35 18.11 -9.53
C ILE A 183 0.08 18.46 -8.74
N GLU A 184 0.14 18.38 -7.42
CA GLU A 184 -0.85 18.98 -6.53
C GLU A 184 -0.37 20.37 -6.13
N ARG A 185 -1.17 21.39 -6.46
CA ARG A 185 -0.98 22.79 -6.09
C ARG A 185 -2.29 23.34 -5.56
N ASP A 186 -2.26 23.93 -4.36
CA ASP A 186 -3.45 24.52 -3.71
C ASP A 186 -4.65 23.54 -3.68
N HIS A 187 -4.39 22.28 -3.35
CA HIS A 187 -5.37 21.17 -3.33
C HIS A 187 -6.01 20.80 -4.68
N GLN A 188 -5.47 21.32 -5.78
CA GLN A 188 -5.85 20.90 -7.12
C GLN A 188 -4.75 20.05 -7.73
N ILE A 189 -5.13 18.89 -8.25
CA ILE A 189 -4.22 18.01 -8.96
C ILE A 189 -4.33 18.23 -10.46
N ILE A 190 -3.17 18.36 -11.10
CA ILE A 190 -3.05 18.60 -12.53
C ILE A 190 -2.02 17.63 -13.09
N ILE A 191 -2.32 17.02 -14.24
CA ILE A 191 -1.30 16.33 -15.05
C ILE A 191 -0.58 17.41 -15.86
N PRO A 192 0.71 17.67 -15.61
CA PRO A 192 1.37 18.83 -16.17
C PRO A 192 1.70 18.65 -17.65
N SER A 193 1.64 19.75 -18.41
CA SER A 193 2.24 19.87 -19.73
C SER A 193 3.73 20.23 -19.62
N GLY A 194 4.49 20.08 -20.71
CA GLY A 194 5.95 20.28 -20.69
C GLY A 194 6.40 21.70 -20.34
N ASP A 195 5.57 22.70 -20.61
CA ASP A 195 5.79 24.13 -20.31
C ASP A 195 5.45 24.52 -18.87
N MET A 196 4.71 23.68 -18.14
CA MET A 196 4.37 23.95 -16.75
C MET A 196 5.63 23.98 -15.88
N THR A 197 5.69 24.95 -14.97
CA THR A 197 6.80 25.10 -14.03
C THR A 197 6.43 24.57 -12.65
N ILE A 198 7.37 23.86 -12.02
CA ILE A 198 7.29 23.43 -10.63
C ILE A 198 7.44 24.65 -9.70
N GLN A 199 6.63 24.75 -8.65
CA GLN A 199 6.63 25.84 -7.67
C GLN A 199 6.97 25.35 -6.26
N ASP A 200 7.22 26.30 -5.35
CA ASP A 200 7.44 26.00 -3.94
C ASP A 200 6.17 25.39 -3.32
N LYS A 201 6.34 24.37 -2.46
CA LYS A 201 5.28 23.61 -1.78
C LYS A 201 4.40 22.74 -2.69
N ASP A 202 4.63 22.73 -4.00
CA ASP A 202 4.00 21.76 -4.90
C ASP A 202 4.28 20.34 -4.39
N ARG A 203 3.27 19.46 -4.42
CA ARG A 203 3.51 18.03 -4.30
C ARG A 203 3.58 17.42 -5.68
N ILE A 204 4.73 16.84 -6.01
CA ILE A 204 4.97 16.24 -7.31
C ILE A 204 4.88 14.72 -7.19
N PHE A 205 4.15 14.12 -8.14
CA PHE A 205 4.06 12.67 -8.30
C PHE A 205 5.00 12.27 -9.43
N VAL A 206 6.01 11.47 -9.13
CA VAL A 206 7.12 11.18 -10.03
C VAL A 206 7.27 9.69 -10.24
N THR A 207 7.35 9.25 -11.50
CA THR A 207 7.58 7.85 -11.85
C THR A 207 8.95 7.63 -12.47
N GLY A 208 9.51 6.45 -12.23
CA GLY A 208 10.80 6.04 -12.77
C GLY A 208 11.10 4.57 -12.44
N ASN A 209 12.20 4.05 -13.00
CA ASN A 209 12.73 2.76 -12.56
C ASN A 209 13.43 2.93 -11.21
N ARG A 210 13.74 1.82 -10.52
CA ARG A 210 14.30 1.88 -9.17
C ARG A 210 15.63 2.66 -9.09
N VAL A 211 16.52 2.52 -10.08
CA VAL A 211 17.83 3.19 -10.08
C VAL A 211 17.66 4.69 -10.25
N ASP A 212 16.86 5.10 -11.24
CA ASP A 212 16.62 6.50 -11.55
C ASP A 212 15.87 7.20 -10.41
N MET A 213 14.92 6.52 -9.75
CA MET A 213 14.23 7.04 -8.58
C MET A 213 15.17 7.18 -7.36
N MET A 214 16.13 6.28 -7.16
CA MET A 214 17.15 6.45 -6.10
C MET A 214 18.05 7.66 -6.38
N LEU A 215 18.48 7.85 -7.63
CA LEU A 215 19.28 9.02 -8.02
C LEU A 215 18.49 10.32 -7.86
N PHE A 216 17.22 10.33 -8.29
CA PHE A 216 16.32 11.46 -8.11
C PHE A 216 16.08 11.77 -6.63
N HIS A 217 15.88 10.74 -5.81
CA HIS A 217 15.71 10.90 -4.37
C HIS A 217 16.93 11.56 -3.71
N ASN A 218 18.15 11.18 -4.10
CA ASN A 218 19.38 11.79 -3.59
C ASN A 218 19.49 13.28 -3.94
N TYR A 219 18.82 13.75 -4.99
CA TYR A 219 18.77 15.17 -5.35
C TYR A 219 18.10 16.03 -4.26
N PHE A 220 17.17 15.46 -3.48
CA PHE A 220 16.58 16.11 -2.32
C PHE A 220 17.51 16.20 -1.10
N LYS A 221 18.81 15.88 -1.26
CA LYS A 221 19.81 15.81 -0.18
C LYS A 221 19.36 14.92 0.99
N SER A 222 18.67 13.84 0.66
CA SER A 222 18.23 12.86 1.65
C SER A 222 19.44 12.14 2.23
N ARG A 223 19.55 12.06 3.55
CA ARG A 223 20.51 11.17 4.20
C ARG A 223 19.94 9.76 4.09
N ALA A 224 20.66 8.86 3.42
CA ALA A 224 20.30 7.46 3.38
C ALA A 224 20.28 6.90 4.81
N VAL A 225 19.24 6.17 5.17
CA VAL A 225 19.13 5.49 6.46
C VAL A 225 20.15 4.35 6.49
N LYS A 226 21.10 4.40 7.42
CA LYS A 226 22.11 3.35 7.63
C LYS A 226 21.93 2.61 8.95
N SER A 227 21.21 3.18 9.89
CA SER A 227 20.89 2.55 11.17
C SER A 227 19.40 2.66 11.48
N LEU A 228 18.81 1.55 11.95
CA LEU A 228 17.41 1.45 12.34
C LEU A 228 17.29 0.84 13.74
N LEU A 229 16.65 1.56 14.65
CA LEU A 229 16.18 1.03 15.93
C LEU A 229 14.71 0.65 15.81
N ILE A 230 14.34 -0.56 16.21
CA ILE A 230 12.96 -1.03 16.25
C ILE A 230 12.55 -1.22 17.71
N VAL A 231 11.46 -0.57 18.11
CA VAL A 231 10.84 -0.74 19.42
C VAL A 231 9.64 -1.65 19.30
N GLY A 232 9.71 -2.84 19.90
CA GLY A 232 8.69 -3.89 19.85
C GLY A 232 8.95 -4.92 18.75
N ALA A 233 9.18 -6.16 19.15
CA ALA A 233 9.45 -7.32 18.29
C ALA A 233 8.16 -8.07 17.92
N GLY A 234 7.26 -7.39 17.21
CA GLY A 234 6.04 -8.00 16.68
C GLY A 234 6.20 -8.67 15.31
N ARG A 235 5.09 -9.17 14.75
CA ARG A 235 5.06 -9.71 13.36
C ARG A 235 5.53 -8.71 12.31
N ILE A 236 5.27 -7.41 12.49
CA ILE A 236 5.74 -6.37 11.58
C ILE A 236 7.28 -6.31 11.61
N ALA A 237 7.89 -6.31 12.79
CA ALA A 237 9.34 -6.35 12.96
C ALA A 237 9.94 -7.61 12.31
N TYR A 238 9.32 -8.78 12.52
CA TYR A 238 9.71 -10.03 11.87
C TYR A 238 9.78 -9.91 10.35
N TYR A 239 8.72 -9.41 9.71
CA TYR A 239 8.70 -9.22 8.26
C TYR A 239 9.68 -8.14 7.80
N LEU A 240 9.81 -7.05 8.55
CA LEU A 240 10.70 -5.94 8.22
C LEU A 240 12.16 -6.39 8.23
N LEU A 241 12.59 -7.10 9.27
CA LEU A 241 13.94 -7.68 9.35
C LEU A 241 14.20 -8.68 8.21
N GLY A 242 13.19 -9.47 7.84
CA GLY A 242 13.27 -10.34 6.65
C GLY A 242 13.48 -9.57 5.34
N ILE A 243 12.80 -8.43 5.17
CA ILE A 243 12.96 -7.55 4.00
C ILE A 243 14.34 -6.86 4.00
N LEU A 244 14.84 -6.49 5.17
CA LEU A 244 16.10 -5.76 5.34
C LEU A 244 17.33 -6.67 5.47
N LYS A 245 17.17 -8.00 5.42
CA LYS A 245 18.24 -8.98 5.65
C LYS A 245 19.48 -8.77 4.76
N ASP A 246 19.25 -8.43 3.50
CA ASP A 246 20.32 -8.20 2.51
C ASP A 246 20.69 -6.71 2.37
N SER A 247 20.13 -5.86 3.23
CA SER A 247 20.45 -4.44 3.27
C SER A 247 21.71 -4.19 4.10
N ARG A 248 22.36 -3.05 3.88
CA ARG A 248 23.51 -2.60 4.69
C ARG A 248 23.09 -1.78 5.91
N ILE A 249 21.84 -1.92 6.34
CA ILE A 249 21.28 -1.16 7.46
C ILE A 249 21.58 -1.91 8.74
N GLU A 250 22.23 -1.25 9.68
CA GLU A 250 22.45 -1.76 11.02
C GLU A 250 21.13 -1.72 11.80
N THR A 251 20.64 -2.88 12.21
CA THR A 251 19.36 -3.02 12.91
C THR A 251 19.57 -3.40 14.37
N LYS A 252 18.87 -2.72 15.27
CA LYS A 252 18.73 -3.11 16.69
C LYS A 252 17.25 -3.20 17.05
N VAL A 253 16.87 -4.15 17.90
CA VAL A 253 15.50 -4.32 18.40
C VAL A 253 15.48 -4.21 19.93
N ILE A 254 14.52 -3.46 20.47
CA ILE A 254 14.19 -3.46 21.90
C ILE A 254 12.87 -4.20 22.09
N GLU A 255 12.84 -5.20 22.96
CA GLU A 255 11.65 -5.99 23.27
C GLU A 255 11.53 -6.25 24.76
N ILE A 256 10.36 -5.98 25.33
CA ILE A 256 10.11 -6.10 26.76
C ILE A 256 9.93 -7.56 27.18
N ASN A 257 9.27 -8.37 26.36
CA ASN A 257 8.98 -9.76 26.66
C ASN A 257 10.22 -10.64 26.41
N PRO A 258 10.75 -11.31 27.44
CA PRO A 258 11.97 -12.11 27.32
C PRO A 258 11.81 -13.31 26.36
N GLU A 259 10.63 -13.92 26.28
CA GLU A 259 10.38 -15.05 25.38
C GLU A 259 10.42 -14.60 23.91
N ILE A 260 9.79 -13.46 23.61
CA ILE A 260 9.82 -12.88 22.26
C ILE A 260 11.24 -12.44 21.89
N ALA A 261 11.94 -11.78 22.81
CA ALA A 261 13.33 -11.39 22.61
C ALA A 261 14.23 -12.61 22.30
N SER A 262 14.11 -13.71 23.05
CA SER A 262 14.84 -14.96 22.80
C SER A 262 14.50 -15.55 21.44
N PHE A 263 13.21 -15.62 21.09
CA PHE A 263 12.76 -16.13 19.78
C PHE A 263 13.38 -15.34 18.62
N PHE A 264 13.39 -14.01 18.69
CA PHE A 264 14.01 -13.19 17.66
C PHE A 264 15.53 -13.38 17.62
N SER A 265 16.19 -13.58 18.77
CA SER A 265 17.64 -13.79 18.83
C SER A 265 18.06 -15.08 18.15
N GLU A 266 17.27 -16.14 18.30
CA GLU A 266 17.47 -17.42 17.61
C GLU A 266 17.19 -17.29 16.11
N LYS A 267 16.10 -16.58 15.75
CA LYS A 267 15.67 -16.45 14.36
C LYS A 267 16.57 -15.56 13.52
N PHE A 268 17.14 -14.52 14.13
CA PHE A 268 17.99 -13.53 13.47
C PHE A 268 19.36 -13.44 14.18
N PRO A 269 20.31 -14.36 13.91
CA PRO A 269 21.57 -14.45 14.65
C PRO A 269 22.47 -13.20 14.61
N ASN A 270 22.32 -12.36 13.57
CA ASN A 270 23.10 -11.14 13.40
C ASN A 270 22.39 -9.89 13.95
N LEU A 271 21.23 -10.06 14.61
CA LEU A 271 20.44 -8.96 15.14
C LEU A 271 20.83 -8.67 16.58
N HIS A 272 21.12 -7.41 16.88
CA HIS A 272 21.25 -6.95 18.26
C HIS A 272 19.86 -6.79 18.89
N ILE A 273 19.55 -7.59 19.90
CA ILE A 273 18.28 -7.53 20.63
C ILE A 273 18.57 -7.14 22.08
N VAL A 274 17.86 -6.14 22.54
CA VAL A 274 17.91 -5.63 23.91
C VAL A 274 16.60 -6.01 24.59
N GLN A 275 16.68 -6.74 25.70
CA GLN A 275 15.51 -7.03 26.51
C GLN A 275 15.27 -5.83 27.44
N GLY A 276 14.16 -5.12 27.24
CA GLY A 276 13.88 -3.90 27.99
C GLY A 276 12.60 -3.21 27.51
N ASP A 277 12.10 -2.27 28.31
CA ASP A 277 10.95 -1.46 27.92
C ASP A 277 11.38 -0.34 26.97
N GLY A 278 11.17 -0.56 25.67
CA GLY A 278 11.50 0.44 24.65
C GLY A 278 10.56 1.65 24.61
N THR A 279 9.55 1.72 25.48
CA THR A 279 8.73 2.92 25.70
C THR A 279 9.29 3.79 26.84
N ALA A 280 10.20 3.24 27.64
CA ALA A 280 10.84 3.92 28.74
C ALA A 280 11.99 4.82 28.24
N LYS A 281 11.99 6.07 28.74
CA LYS A 281 12.93 7.12 28.31
C LYS A 281 14.39 6.75 28.59
N ASP A 282 14.66 6.22 29.77
CA ASP A 282 15.98 5.79 30.23
C ASP A 282 16.57 4.74 29.29
N ILE A 283 15.81 3.69 28.96
CA ILE A 283 16.22 2.65 28.01
C ILE A 283 16.54 3.24 26.63
N LEU A 284 15.69 4.13 26.10
CA LEU A 284 15.92 4.76 24.81
C LEU A 284 17.18 5.63 24.77
N LEU A 285 17.52 6.30 25.88
CA LEU A 285 18.73 7.10 26.01
C LEU A 285 19.97 6.24 26.16
N GLU A 286 19.90 5.18 26.98
CA GLU A 286 20.97 4.19 27.15
C GLU A 286 21.32 3.53 25.82
N GLU A 287 20.31 3.12 25.05
CA GLU A 287 20.46 2.53 23.72
C GLU A 287 20.75 3.56 22.62
N SER A 288 20.96 4.84 22.99
CA SER A 288 21.37 5.92 22.09
C SER A 288 20.43 6.12 20.91
N ALA A 289 19.12 6.03 21.13
CA ALA A 289 18.09 6.14 20.08
C ALA A 289 18.25 7.40 19.19
N GLN A 290 18.70 8.53 19.77
CA GLN A 290 18.95 9.78 19.06
C GLN A 290 20.06 9.72 17.98
N HIS A 291 20.94 8.70 18.04
CA HIS A 291 22.02 8.51 17.06
C HIS A 291 21.63 7.60 15.89
N TYR A 292 20.45 6.99 15.94
CA TYR A 292 19.93 6.21 14.83
C TYR A 292 19.38 7.13 13.72
N ASP A 293 19.64 6.77 12.46
CA ASP A 293 19.08 7.52 11.32
C ASP A 293 17.55 7.36 11.26
N ALA A 294 17.03 6.19 11.67
CA ALA A 294 15.61 5.93 11.79
C ALA A 294 15.24 5.14 13.06
N VAL A 295 14.06 5.43 13.61
CA VAL A 295 13.46 4.66 14.72
C VAL A 295 12.03 4.27 14.33
N ALA A 296 11.67 3.00 14.53
CA ALA A 296 10.34 2.47 14.26
C ALA A 296 9.69 1.95 15.55
N THR A 297 8.59 2.60 15.98
CA THR A 297 7.83 2.23 17.19
C THR A 297 6.64 1.37 16.82
N LEU A 298 6.74 0.07 17.10
CA LEU A 298 5.86 -0.98 16.56
C LEU A 298 5.15 -1.80 17.65
N THR A 299 5.08 -1.31 18.90
CA THR A 299 4.48 -2.02 20.05
C THR A 299 2.99 -2.28 19.85
N GLY A 300 2.39 -3.17 20.64
CA GLY A 300 0.96 -3.50 20.57
C GLY A 300 0.00 -2.35 20.90
N VAL A 301 0.48 -1.30 21.57
CA VAL A 301 -0.34 -0.23 22.17
C VAL A 301 -0.13 1.08 21.41
N ASP A 302 -1.22 1.66 20.90
CA ASP A 302 -1.11 2.84 20.04
C ASP A 302 -0.67 4.08 20.84
N GLU A 303 -1.14 4.21 22.09
CA GLU A 303 -0.82 5.30 23.01
C GLU A 303 0.68 5.32 23.36
N GLU A 304 1.27 4.16 23.64
CA GLU A 304 2.71 4.01 23.88
C GLU A 304 3.54 4.40 22.66
N ASN A 305 3.15 3.91 21.47
CA ASN A 305 3.84 4.25 20.21
C ASN A 305 3.82 5.77 19.98
N LEU A 306 2.67 6.42 20.18
CA LEU A 306 2.52 7.86 20.00
C LEU A 306 3.38 8.67 20.99
N ILE A 307 3.31 8.36 22.29
CA ILE A 307 4.07 9.06 23.33
C ILE A 307 5.58 8.86 23.13
N THR A 308 6.00 7.63 22.83
CA THR A 308 7.40 7.30 22.55
C THR A 308 7.90 8.05 21.31
N SER A 309 7.10 8.10 20.24
CA SER A 309 7.44 8.86 19.05
C SER A 309 7.57 10.37 19.33
N MET A 310 6.69 10.98 20.12
CA MET A 310 6.84 12.40 20.51
C MET A 310 8.18 12.66 21.22
N PHE A 311 8.60 11.73 22.09
CA PHE A 311 9.89 11.83 22.75
C PHE A 311 11.06 11.71 21.76
N LEU A 312 10.99 10.75 20.82
CA LEU A 312 12.00 10.53 19.78
C LEU A 312 12.16 11.76 18.86
N ASP A 313 11.05 12.41 18.50
CA ASP A 313 11.07 13.65 17.72
C ASP A 313 11.74 14.78 18.52
N ARG A 314 11.45 14.89 19.82
CA ARG A 314 12.06 15.88 20.71
C ARG A 314 13.57 15.71 20.89
N VAL A 315 14.08 14.48 20.88
CA VAL A 315 15.54 14.21 20.96
C VAL A 315 16.24 14.29 19.61
N GLY A 316 15.50 14.56 18.52
CA GLY A 316 16.07 14.86 17.21
C GLY A 316 16.30 13.66 16.30
N VAL A 317 15.59 12.54 16.51
CA VAL A 317 15.60 11.43 15.55
C VAL A 317 15.15 11.93 14.18
N GLN A 318 15.95 11.65 13.14
CA GLN A 318 15.70 12.20 11.82
C GLN A 318 14.46 11.58 11.15
N LYS A 319 14.30 10.26 11.29
CA LYS A 319 13.17 9.54 10.72
C LYS A 319 12.47 8.67 11.76
N ASN A 320 11.33 9.16 12.24
CA ASN A 320 10.52 8.49 13.24
C ASN A 320 9.29 7.86 12.58
N ILE A 321 9.12 6.55 12.75
CA ILE A 321 8.07 5.75 12.11
C ILE A 321 7.17 5.16 13.19
N THR A 322 5.93 5.62 13.26
CA THR A 322 5.00 5.26 14.34
C THR A 322 3.89 4.36 13.84
N LYS A 323 3.71 3.18 14.46
CA LYS A 323 2.56 2.32 14.18
C LYS A 323 1.34 2.79 14.98
N VAL A 324 0.23 3.05 14.29
CA VAL A 324 -1.05 3.44 14.92
C VAL A 324 -2.21 2.72 14.26
N ASN A 325 -2.98 1.94 15.02
CA ASN A 325 -4.20 1.30 14.56
C ASN A 325 -5.45 2.16 14.81
N ARG A 326 -5.53 2.89 15.92
CA ARG A 326 -6.67 3.75 16.26
C ARG A 326 -6.51 5.13 15.61
N THR A 327 -6.98 5.25 14.37
CA THR A 327 -6.93 6.49 13.58
C THR A 327 -7.61 7.69 14.26
N SER A 328 -8.60 7.48 15.13
CA SER A 328 -9.23 8.57 15.91
C SER A 328 -8.25 9.27 16.87
N LEU A 329 -7.16 8.61 17.28
CA LEU A 329 -6.13 9.26 18.11
C LEU A 329 -5.33 10.29 17.29
N LEU A 330 -5.17 10.07 15.99
CA LEU A 330 -4.42 10.97 15.11
C LEU A 330 -5.10 12.32 14.94
N GLU A 331 -6.44 12.34 14.98
CA GLU A 331 -7.24 13.56 14.93
C GLU A 331 -7.08 14.42 16.20
N ILE A 332 -6.87 13.79 17.35
CA ILE A 332 -6.72 14.48 18.65
C ILE A 332 -5.35 15.15 18.76
N ILE A 333 -4.31 14.46 18.27
CA ILE A 333 -2.92 14.82 18.54
C ILE A 333 -2.40 15.87 17.55
N ASN A 334 -3.19 16.27 16.56
CA ASN A 334 -2.74 17.10 15.42
C ASN A 334 -1.49 16.48 14.79
N ALA A 335 -1.71 15.40 14.02
CA ALA A 335 -0.67 14.62 13.36
C ALA A 335 0.33 15.33 12.40
N PRO A 336 0.20 16.61 11.95
CA PRO A 336 1.20 17.21 11.05
C PRO A 336 2.65 17.23 11.58
N ASP A 337 2.87 17.07 12.88
CA ASP A 337 4.20 17.04 13.49
C ASP A 337 4.89 15.65 13.41
N PHE A 338 4.16 14.56 13.08
CA PHE A 338 4.76 13.22 12.97
C PHE A 338 5.17 12.91 11.53
N SER A 339 6.45 12.58 11.35
CA SER A 339 7.05 12.45 10.02
C SER A 339 6.67 11.18 9.25
N SER A 340 6.14 10.12 9.90
CA SER A 340 5.73 8.86 9.25
C SER A 340 4.82 7.97 10.11
N ILE A 341 3.51 8.01 9.89
CA ILE A 341 2.55 7.12 10.56
C ILE A 341 2.22 5.93 9.66
N ILE A 342 2.26 4.73 10.22
CA ILE A 342 1.83 3.48 9.57
C ILE A 342 0.58 2.94 10.25
N THR A 343 -0.48 2.74 9.47
CA THR A 343 -1.73 2.13 9.94
C THR A 343 -1.98 0.81 9.20
N PRO A 344 -1.55 -0.34 9.76
CA PRO A 344 -1.64 -1.63 9.09
C PRO A 344 -3.05 -1.98 8.60
N LYS A 345 -4.07 -1.66 9.40
CA LYS A 345 -5.47 -1.91 9.03
C LYS A 345 -5.89 -1.12 7.78
N SER A 346 -5.45 0.12 7.61
CA SER A 346 -5.81 0.96 6.47
C SER A 346 -5.15 0.42 5.21
N ILE A 347 -3.85 0.10 5.28
CA ILE A 347 -3.12 -0.48 4.15
C ILE A 347 -3.76 -1.80 3.67
N ALA A 348 -4.22 -2.64 4.61
CA ALA A 348 -4.94 -3.86 4.28
C ALA A 348 -6.29 -3.59 3.59
N ILE A 349 -7.07 -2.64 4.10
CA ILE A 349 -8.35 -2.23 3.51
C ILE A 349 -8.14 -1.66 2.11
N ASP A 350 -7.15 -0.78 1.93
CA ASP A 350 -6.83 -0.18 0.64
C ASP A 350 -6.45 -1.27 -0.37
N THR A 351 -5.68 -2.27 0.05
CA THR A 351 -5.33 -3.43 -0.78
C THR A 351 -6.56 -4.25 -1.18
N ILE A 352 -7.51 -4.47 -0.26
CA ILE A 352 -8.75 -5.20 -0.54
C ILE A 352 -9.65 -4.40 -1.48
N MET A 353 -9.90 -3.14 -1.17
CA MET A 353 -10.72 -2.24 -1.99
C MET A 353 -10.14 -2.09 -3.40
N HIS A 354 -8.81 -1.98 -3.50
CA HIS A 354 -8.09 -1.99 -4.77
C HIS A 354 -8.43 -3.23 -5.62
N PHE A 355 -8.39 -4.42 -5.02
CA PHE A 355 -8.74 -5.66 -5.71
C PHE A 355 -10.22 -5.69 -6.14
N ILE A 356 -11.13 -5.27 -5.24
CA ILE A 356 -12.58 -5.24 -5.52
C ILE A 356 -12.88 -4.32 -6.70
N ARG A 357 -12.36 -3.08 -6.67
CA ARG A 357 -12.49 -2.11 -7.76
C ARG A 357 -11.89 -2.64 -9.06
N GLY A 358 -10.73 -3.28 -8.98
CA GLY A 358 -10.10 -3.95 -10.13
C GLY A 358 -11.00 -5.01 -10.78
N ARG A 359 -11.74 -5.79 -9.98
CA ARG A 359 -12.67 -6.83 -10.48
C ARG A 359 -13.96 -6.27 -11.05
N VAL A 360 -14.52 -5.21 -10.47
CA VAL A 360 -15.63 -4.45 -11.07
C VAL A 360 -15.26 -4.01 -12.49
N ASN A 361 -14.05 -3.50 -12.65
CA ASN A 361 -13.58 -2.99 -13.93
C ASN A 361 -13.20 -4.11 -14.91
N ALA A 362 -12.59 -5.21 -14.43
CA ALA A 362 -12.20 -6.36 -15.25
C ALA A 362 -13.40 -7.15 -15.81
N GLN A 363 -14.58 -7.13 -15.17
CA GLN A 363 -15.82 -7.68 -15.75
C GLN A 363 -16.23 -6.97 -17.05
N TYR A 364 -15.74 -5.74 -17.28
CA TYR A 364 -16.12 -4.91 -18.43
C TYR A 364 -14.93 -4.40 -19.27
N SER A 365 -13.67 -4.81 -19.01
CA SER A 365 -12.51 -4.19 -19.67
C SER A 365 -11.13 -4.90 -19.58
N ASP A 366 -10.13 -4.35 -20.31
CA ASP A 366 -8.72 -4.77 -20.36
C ASP A 366 -7.83 -4.28 -19.19
N LEU A 367 -8.45 -3.75 -18.13
CA LEU A 367 -7.75 -3.19 -16.97
C LEU A 367 -7.29 -4.30 -16.00
N GLN A 368 -6.00 -4.32 -15.66
CA GLN A 368 -5.37 -5.33 -14.80
C GLN A 368 -5.25 -4.92 -13.33
N ALA A 369 -5.10 -3.62 -13.02
CA ALA A 369 -4.98 -3.07 -11.66
C ALA A 369 -5.18 -1.54 -11.65
N MET A 370 -5.61 -0.96 -10.52
CA MET A 370 -5.87 0.49 -10.38
C MET A 370 -5.52 1.04 -8.98
N HIS A 371 -4.48 1.85 -8.81
CA HIS A 371 -4.12 2.45 -7.51
C HIS A 371 -4.66 3.88 -7.40
N HIS A 372 -5.11 4.27 -6.20
CA HIS A 372 -5.56 5.62 -5.90
C HIS A 372 -4.48 6.35 -5.07
N LEU A 373 -4.08 7.52 -5.54
CA LEU A 373 -3.15 8.42 -4.85
C LEU A 373 -3.85 9.75 -4.55
N ALA A 374 -3.33 10.50 -3.57
CA ALA A 374 -3.88 11.78 -3.13
C ALA A 374 -5.39 11.73 -2.83
N ASN A 375 -5.80 10.86 -1.90
CA ASN A 375 -7.21 10.68 -1.51
C ASN A 375 -8.16 10.31 -2.67
N GLY A 376 -7.65 9.63 -3.70
CA GLY A 376 -8.45 9.16 -4.83
C GLY A 376 -8.58 10.15 -5.99
N GLN A 377 -7.88 11.28 -5.94
CA GLN A 377 -7.87 12.25 -7.04
C GLN A 377 -6.94 11.84 -8.19
N ILE A 378 -5.95 10.97 -7.93
CA ILE A 378 -5.11 10.36 -8.96
C ILE A 378 -5.41 8.87 -9.02
N GLU A 379 -5.70 8.35 -10.22
CA GLU A 379 -5.81 6.93 -10.50
C GLU A 379 -4.63 6.47 -11.37
N THR A 380 -3.94 5.41 -10.98
CA THR A 380 -2.94 4.75 -11.82
C THR A 380 -3.42 3.38 -12.28
N LEU A 381 -3.62 3.22 -13.58
CA LEU A 381 -4.23 2.06 -14.22
C LEU A 381 -3.17 1.23 -14.94
N GLN A 382 -3.25 -0.10 -14.80
CA GLN A 382 -2.42 -1.03 -15.57
C GLN A 382 -3.26 -1.64 -16.71
N PHE A 383 -2.83 -1.44 -17.95
CA PHE A 383 -3.48 -2.03 -19.13
C PHE A 383 -2.59 -3.05 -19.81
N HIS A 384 -3.19 -3.99 -20.54
CA HIS A 384 -2.47 -4.89 -21.44
C HIS A 384 -3.02 -4.80 -22.86
N ILE A 385 -2.14 -4.54 -23.83
CA ILE A 385 -2.49 -4.49 -25.24
C ILE A 385 -2.51 -5.92 -25.78
N LYS A 386 -3.70 -6.52 -25.87
CA LYS A 386 -3.86 -7.90 -26.37
C LYS A 386 -3.91 -7.99 -27.89
N GLU A 387 -4.42 -6.95 -28.54
CA GLU A 387 -4.64 -6.91 -29.99
C GLU A 387 -4.27 -5.53 -30.55
N ALA A 388 -3.96 -5.51 -31.84
CA ALA A 388 -3.66 -4.27 -32.54
C ALA A 388 -4.91 -3.38 -32.57
N ASN A 389 -4.74 -2.11 -32.23
CA ASN A 389 -5.84 -1.17 -32.11
C ASN A 389 -5.44 0.23 -32.63
N LYS A 390 -6.38 1.19 -32.55
CA LYS A 390 -6.13 2.57 -32.99
C LYS A 390 -4.94 3.25 -32.28
N MET A 391 -4.57 2.78 -31.08
CA MET A 391 -3.45 3.29 -30.31
C MET A 391 -2.10 2.69 -30.73
N THR A 392 -2.08 1.46 -31.23
CA THR A 392 -0.85 0.79 -31.70
C THR A 392 -0.43 1.24 -33.11
N ALA A 393 -1.31 1.94 -33.84
CA ALA A 393 -1.09 2.32 -35.23
C ALA A 393 -0.31 3.63 -35.39
N LYS A 394 -0.11 4.41 -34.33
CA LYS A 394 0.45 5.76 -34.40
C LYS A 394 1.39 6.06 -33.21
N PRO A 395 2.35 6.98 -33.38
CA PRO A 395 3.13 7.55 -32.27
C PRO A 395 2.23 8.21 -31.22
N LEU A 396 2.66 8.18 -29.96
CA LEU A 396 1.93 8.76 -28.84
C LEU A 396 1.63 10.26 -29.04
N SER A 397 2.51 11.01 -29.72
CA SER A 397 2.31 12.42 -30.07
C SER A 397 1.11 12.66 -30.97
N GLN A 398 0.72 11.66 -31.77
CA GLN A 398 -0.42 11.74 -32.68
C GLN A 398 -1.71 11.21 -32.06
N LEU A 399 -1.64 10.63 -30.85
CA LEU A 399 -2.80 10.16 -30.12
C LEU A 399 -3.41 11.33 -29.35
N LYS A 400 -4.67 11.66 -29.67
CA LYS A 400 -5.44 12.65 -28.91
C LYS A 400 -5.92 12.01 -27.61
N LEU A 401 -5.07 12.02 -26.59
CA LEU A 401 -5.47 11.59 -25.24
C LEU A 401 -6.44 12.62 -24.63
N LYS A 402 -7.37 12.16 -23.78
CA LYS A 402 -8.21 13.07 -22.99
C LYS A 402 -7.34 13.89 -22.03
N LYS A 403 -7.80 15.11 -21.72
CA LYS A 403 -7.16 15.94 -20.68
C LYS A 403 -7.18 15.18 -19.35
N GLY A 404 -6.05 15.22 -18.62
CA GLY A 404 -5.91 14.48 -17.37
C GLY A 404 -5.63 12.99 -17.57
N VAL A 405 -5.01 12.59 -18.70
CA VAL A 405 -4.47 11.24 -18.93
C VAL A 405 -3.00 11.32 -19.32
N LEU A 406 -2.17 10.50 -18.70
CA LEU A 406 -0.75 10.34 -19.01
C LEU A 406 -0.38 8.87 -19.08
N ILE A 407 0.28 8.44 -20.16
CA ILE A 407 0.93 7.12 -20.21
C ILE A 407 2.29 7.26 -19.52
N ALA A 408 2.39 6.73 -18.30
CA ALA A 408 3.52 6.92 -17.40
C ALA A 408 4.67 5.94 -17.68
N ALA A 409 4.36 4.70 -18.08
CA ALA A 409 5.37 3.70 -18.45
C ALA A 409 4.80 2.62 -19.38
N ILE A 410 5.68 1.98 -20.14
CA ILE A 410 5.39 0.83 -21.01
C ILE A 410 6.35 -0.29 -20.62
N ILE A 411 5.82 -1.48 -20.34
CA ILE A 411 6.60 -2.70 -20.16
C ILE A 411 6.51 -3.52 -21.43
N ARG A 412 7.61 -3.59 -22.17
CA ARG A 412 7.74 -4.36 -23.42
C ARG A 412 8.76 -5.47 -23.25
N LYS A 413 8.34 -6.72 -23.40
CA LYS A 413 9.21 -7.91 -23.28
C LYS A 413 10.09 -7.89 -22.02
N GLY A 414 9.54 -7.38 -20.91
CA GLY A 414 10.23 -7.23 -19.63
C GLY A 414 11.13 -5.99 -19.47
N LYS A 415 11.32 -5.17 -20.50
CA LYS A 415 12.01 -3.88 -20.39
C LYS A 415 11.01 -2.77 -20.07
N THR A 416 11.40 -1.86 -19.18
CA THR A 416 10.62 -0.66 -18.84
C THR A 416 11.03 0.48 -19.77
N ILE A 417 10.05 1.08 -20.43
CA ILE A 417 10.19 2.24 -21.31
C ILE A 417 9.38 3.38 -20.69
N PHE A 418 9.99 4.54 -20.52
CA PHE A 418 9.32 5.76 -20.08
C PHE A 418 9.05 6.61 -21.32
N PRO A 419 7.82 6.61 -21.85
CA PRO A 419 7.56 7.05 -23.20
C PRO A 419 7.83 8.53 -23.43
N THR A 420 8.11 8.84 -24.69
CA THR A 420 8.15 10.16 -25.32
C THR A 420 7.05 10.23 -26.39
N GLY A 421 6.87 11.41 -27.00
CA GLY A 421 5.89 11.56 -28.08
C GLY A 421 6.15 10.66 -29.30
N GLU A 422 7.39 10.24 -29.52
CA GLU A 422 7.77 9.43 -30.69
C GLU A 422 7.55 7.93 -30.50
N ASP A 423 7.36 7.49 -29.25
CA ASP A 423 7.16 6.08 -28.96
C ASP A 423 5.82 5.59 -29.54
N MET A 424 5.80 4.35 -30.01
CA MET A 424 4.59 3.66 -30.46
C MET A 424 4.28 2.48 -29.55
N LEU A 425 2.99 2.21 -29.39
CA LEU A 425 2.50 1.06 -28.62
C LEU A 425 2.51 -0.21 -29.48
N GLU A 426 2.88 -1.34 -28.88
CA GLU A 426 2.92 -2.65 -29.54
C GLU A 426 1.97 -3.65 -28.87
N VAL A 427 1.53 -4.65 -29.63
CA VAL A 427 0.79 -5.80 -29.08
C VAL A 427 1.70 -6.56 -28.12
N GLY A 428 1.17 -6.87 -26.93
CA GLY A 428 1.90 -7.49 -25.83
C GLY A 428 2.42 -6.49 -24.79
N ASP A 429 2.36 -5.18 -25.06
CA ASP A 429 2.76 -4.17 -24.09
C ASP A 429 1.86 -4.18 -22.84
N LYS A 430 2.46 -3.89 -21.69
CA LYS A 430 1.73 -3.53 -20.47
C LYS A 430 1.95 -2.06 -20.15
N LEU A 431 0.88 -1.29 -20.03
CA LEU A 431 0.94 0.15 -19.83
C LEU A 431 0.66 0.49 -18.38
N LEU A 432 1.39 1.47 -17.84
CA LEU A 432 0.99 2.22 -16.65
C LEU A 432 0.45 3.56 -17.11
N VAL A 433 -0.78 3.88 -16.74
CA VAL A 433 -1.45 5.14 -17.09
C VAL A 433 -1.81 5.86 -15.80
N THR A 434 -1.48 7.14 -15.69
CA THR A 434 -1.95 8.01 -14.60
C THR A 434 -3.08 8.88 -15.14
N THR A 435 -4.21 8.96 -14.42
CA THR A 435 -5.36 9.75 -14.82
C THR A 435 -6.06 10.45 -13.65
N LEU A 436 -6.72 11.56 -13.96
CA LEU A 436 -7.63 12.29 -13.06
C LEU A 436 -9.11 12.00 -13.40
N LEU A 437 -9.37 11.21 -14.44
CA LEU A 437 -10.72 10.90 -14.88
C LEU A 437 -11.24 9.67 -14.13
N PRO A 438 -12.43 9.73 -13.53
CA PRO A 438 -13.02 8.56 -12.90
C PRO A 438 -13.54 7.57 -13.94
N ASN A 439 -13.64 6.31 -13.54
CA ASN A 439 -14.32 5.23 -14.29
C ASN A 439 -13.70 4.90 -15.66
N ILE A 440 -12.39 5.06 -15.83
CA ILE A 440 -11.72 4.52 -17.02
C ILE A 440 -11.65 3.01 -16.89
N THR A 441 -12.37 2.31 -17.76
CA THR A 441 -12.36 0.85 -17.79
C THR A 441 -11.60 0.38 -19.03
N LYS A 442 -11.88 0.92 -20.21
CA LYS A 442 -11.29 0.44 -21.47
C LYS A 442 -10.11 1.32 -21.89
N ILE A 443 -9.14 0.71 -22.59
CA ILE A 443 -8.00 1.45 -23.16
C ILE A 443 -8.45 2.55 -24.13
N TYR A 444 -9.58 2.37 -24.80
CA TYR A 444 -10.16 3.38 -25.69
C TYR A 444 -10.77 4.57 -24.96
N ASP A 445 -11.11 4.43 -23.68
CA ASP A 445 -11.62 5.53 -22.87
C ASP A 445 -10.53 6.60 -22.62
N LEU A 446 -9.26 6.26 -22.86
CA LEU A 446 -8.12 7.18 -22.80
C LEU A 446 -8.11 8.19 -23.95
N ILE A 447 -8.73 7.87 -25.08
CA ILE A 447 -8.71 8.67 -26.30
C ILE A 447 -9.87 9.67 -26.28
N ALA A 448 -9.58 10.93 -26.64
CA ALA A 448 -10.61 11.92 -26.93
C ALA A 448 -11.34 11.53 -28.24
N ARG A 449 -12.67 11.61 -28.23
CA ARG A 449 -13.51 11.28 -29.40
C ARG A 449 -13.21 12.18 -30.60
#